data_AF-A0A520Q3W5-F1
#
_entry.id   AF-A0A520Q3W5-F1
#
_cell.length_a   1.000
_cell.length_b   1.000
_cell.length_c   1.000
_cell.angle_alpha   90.00
_cell.angle_beta   90.00
_cell.angle_gamma   90.00
#
_symmetry.space_group_name_H-M   'P 1'
#
loop_
_entity.id
_entity.type
_entity.pdbx_description
1 polymer ?
#
loop_
_entity_poly.entity_id
_entity_poly.type
_entity_poly.pdbx_seq_one_letter_code
_entity_poly.pdbx_strand_id
1 'polypeptide(L)'
;MRSFLLLTIALVGCSGSHSMEPRDAGGPPDGAPADAGAPDSGAPDSGAPLRCEEWALAIGFVPTARAQIAVWIEHDDGARLETVAVTQATSLRGLGNRPGAQQMNTGYAWPMGRRLDVLPRWAGRRLETGGRAFRSVVFLEGPEGFAAGHARGPEIDSFYCMSFHRGAVERMDAITCASLWGGESGRYLREDETDVVEPFVDASGARMRPVPFDSPYPPRRDRAGPQREEHPDVGRFAGDALEIMPELDAITVATPRADLPAHYEARVPAGRPVSVFVEANTELDFNDAFPQPPVPTEPEGAWDTWARSYGLARGGQPSVVYRVDVDGPGRHAAAVPIGRTARFATTPNLLAPDDLTDDPAARPGSGADRLRLADGERVRVEVSCAR
;
A
#
# COMPACT_ATOMS: atom_id res chain seq x y z
N MET A 1 -32.85 -43.46 11.94
CA MET A 1 -34.10 -42.68 11.93
C MET A 1 -33.76 -41.26 11.54
N ARG A 2 -34.39 -40.77 10.47
CA ARG A 2 -34.18 -39.46 9.83
C ARG A 2 -34.92 -38.37 10.61
N SER A 3 -34.35 -37.19 10.75
CA SER A 3 -35.12 -35.94 10.92
C SER A 3 -34.50 -34.84 10.06
N PHE A 4 -35.23 -34.50 9.00
CA PHE A 4 -35.05 -33.34 8.14
C PHE A 4 -35.70 -32.13 8.82
N LEU A 5 -35.02 -30.98 8.84
CA LEU A 5 -35.63 -29.70 9.19
C LEU A 5 -35.90 -28.93 7.87
N LEU A 6 -37.17 -28.71 7.56
CA LEU A 6 -37.64 -27.96 6.39
C LEU A 6 -37.52 -26.45 6.63
N LEU A 7 -37.00 -25.75 5.63
CA LEU A 7 -36.93 -24.29 5.51
C LEU A 7 -38.23 -23.80 4.84
N THR A 8 -38.95 -22.86 5.47
CA THR A 8 -40.15 -22.23 4.91
C THR A 8 -39.78 -20.90 4.26
N ILE A 9 -39.96 -20.79 2.93
CA ILE A 9 -39.83 -19.56 2.15
C ILE A 9 -41.23 -18.98 1.95
N ALA A 10 -41.44 -17.70 2.33
CA ALA A 10 -42.66 -16.97 2.05
C ALA A 10 -42.49 -16.12 0.77
N LEU A 11 -43.21 -16.50 -0.27
CA LEU A 11 -43.44 -15.71 -1.49
C LEU A 11 -44.72 -14.87 -1.28
N VAL A 12 -44.62 -13.55 -1.44
CA VAL A 12 -45.79 -12.67 -1.59
C VAL A 12 -45.76 -12.11 -2.99
N GLY A 13 -46.75 -12.50 -3.79
CA GLY A 13 -47.08 -11.90 -5.08
C GLY A 13 -48.60 -11.77 -5.18
N CYS A 14 -49.05 -10.62 -5.69
CA CYS A 14 -50.31 -10.36 -6.42
C CYS A 14 -50.30 -8.85 -6.75
N SER A 15 -50.08 -8.44 -8.00
CA SER A 15 -51.04 -8.35 -9.12
C SER A 15 -51.99 -7.15 -9.00
N GLY A 16 -51.85 -6.19 -9.92
CA GLY A 16 -52.73 -5.04 -10.10
C GLY A 16 -52.48 -4.35 -11.44
N SER A 17 -53.45 -4.49 -12.35
CA SER A 17 -53.49 -4.22 -13.79
C SER A 17 -53.42 -2.75 -14.26
N HIS A 18 -52.93 -2.62 -15.50
CA HIS A 18 -53.08 -1.57 -16.52
C HIS A 18 -54.24 -0.56 -16.41
N SER A 19 -53.96 0.70 -16.79
CA SER A 19 -54.65 1.37 -17.92
C SER A 19 -53.91 2.64 -18.36
N MET A 20 -53.78 2.79 -19.67
CA MET A 20 -53.13 3.86 -20.41
C MET A 20 -54.17 4.35 -21.42
N GLU A 21 -54.53 5.63 -21.44
CA GLU A 21 -55.09 6.31 -22.62
C GLU A 21 -54.96 7.85 -22.52
N PRO A 22 -55.01 8.60 -23.64
CA PRO A 22 -54.31 9.86 -23.81
C PRO A 22 -55.20 11.06 -24.27
N ARG A 23 -54.53 12.21 -24.47
CA ARG A 23 -54.90 13.41 -25.27
C ARG A 23 -55.99 14.34 -24.70
N ASP A 24 -55.68 15.63 -24.64
CA ASP A 24 -56.35 16.61 -25.50
C ASP A 24 -55.62 17.95 -25.62
N ALA A 25 -55.71 18.49 -26.83
CA ALA A 25 -55.22 19.79 -27.27
C ALA A 25 -56.39 20.79 -27.33
N GLY A 26 -56.16 22.05 -26.98
CA GLY A 26 -57.13 23.14 -27.17
C GLY A 26 -56.50 24.51 -26.97
N GLY A 27 -56.57 25.34 -28.02
CA GLY A 27 -55.91 26.65 -28.16
C GLY A 27 -56.59 27.86 -27.46
N PRO A 28 -56.16 29.11 -27.79
CA PRO A 28 -56.22 30.31 -26.95
C PRO A 28 -57.45 31.21 -27.22
N PRO A 29 -57.63 32.33 -26.48
CA PRO A 29 -57.39 33.63 -27.15
C PRO A 29 -56.88 34.83 -26.27
N ASP A 30 -56.18 35.72 -26.97
CA ASP A 30 -56.19 37.20 -27.00
C ASP A 30 -55.95 38.09 -25.75
N GLY A 31 -54.98 39.01 -25.90
CA GLY A 31 -54.85 40.24 -25.12
C GLY A 31 -53.50 40.97 -25.28
N ALA A 32 -53.36 41.81 -26.31
CA ALA A 32 -52.30 42.85 -26.43
C ALA A 32 -52.70 44.10 -25.58
N PRO A 33 -51.86 45.15 -25.32
CA PRO A 33 -50.76 45.63 -26.17
C PRO A 33 -49.53 46.34 -25.52
N ALA A 34 -48.59 46.72 -26.39
CA ALA A 34 -47.80 47.97 -26.44
C ALA A 34 -46.50 48.16 -25.59
N ASP A 35 -45.38 48.02 -26.29
CA ASP A 35 -44.39 49.07 -26.62
C ASP A 35 -43.13 49.32 -25.76
N ALA A 36 -42.07 49.66 -26.50
CA ALA A 36 -40.79 50.29 -26.14
C ALA A 36 -39.67 49.45 -25.47
N GLY A 37 -38.65 49.11 -26.26
CA GLY A 37 -37.31 48.78 -25.78
C GLY A 37 -36.38 48.37 -26.92
N ALA A 38 -35.42 49.25 -27.28
CA ALA A 38 -34.40 49.00 -28.30
C ALA A 38 -33.59 47.70 -28.04
N PRO A 39 -33.08 47.02 -29.07
CA PRO A 39 -32.17 45.91 -28.86
C PRO A 39 -30.86 46.44 -28.29
N ASP A 40 -30.59 46.12 -27.03
CA ASP A 40 -29.25 46.19 -26.46
C ASP A 40 -28.38 45.27 -27.31
N SER A 41 -27.40 45.87 -27.99
CA SER A 41 -26.36 45.14 -28.71
C SER A 41 -25.46 44.47 -27.68
N GLY A 42 -25.95 43.36 -27.12
CA GLY A 42 -25.18 42.49 -26.26
C GLY A 42 -23.94 42.06 -27.02
N ALA A 43 -22.80 42.61 -26.61
CA ALA A 43 -21.51 42.05 -26.97
C ALA A 43 -21.55 40.55 -26.60
N PRO A 44 -21.07 39.64 -27.47
CA PRO A 44 -20.89 38.27 -27.06
C PRO A 44 -19.98 38.29 -25.83
N ASP A 45 -20.47 37.72 -24.74
CA ASP A 45 -19.70 37.47 -23.52
C ASP A 45 -18.39 36.82 -23.96
N SER A 46 -17.32 37.63 -24.01
CA SER A 46 -16.02 37.20 -24.45
C SER A 46 -15.52 36.31 -23.34
N GLY A 47 -15.84 35.02 -23.46
CA GLY A 47 -15.67 34.01 -22.44
C GLY A 47 -14.35 34.23 -21.73
N ALA A 48 -14.43 34.74 -20.49
CA ALA A 48 -13.28 34.81 -19.62
C ALA A 48 -12.63 33.41 -19.66
N PRO A 49 -11.32 33.30 -19.92
CA PRO A 49 -10.70 31.98 -20.00
C PRO A 49 -11.06 31.23 -18.72
N LEU A 50 -11.68 30.07 -18.88
CA LEU A 50 -12.05 29.20 -17.75
C LEU A 50 -10.81 29.06 -16.88
N ARG A 51 -10.87 29.64 -15.67
CA ARG A 51 -9.73 29.61 -14.76
C ARG A 51 -9.55 28.16 -14.33
N CYS A 52 -8.34 27.66 -14.53
CA CYS A 52 -7.92 26.37 -14.02
C CYS A 52 -7.84 26.51 -12.49
N GLU A 53 -8.81 25.96 -11.77
CA GLU A 53 -8.83 26.02 -10.29
C GLU A 53 -8.00 24.86 -9.72
N GLU A 54 -8.08 23.69 -10.37
CA GLU A 54 -7.32 22.50 -10.02
C GLU A 54 -6.58 21.92 -11.23
N TRP A 55 -5.46 21.27 -10.94
CA TRP A 55 -4.80 20.34 -11.85
C TRP A 55 -5.26 18.92 -11.55
N ALA A 56 -5.86 18.26 -12.54
CA ALA A 56 -6.08 16.83 -12.52
C ALA A 56 -4.82 16.12 -13.06
N LEU A 57 -4.20 15.31 -12.21
CA LEU A 57 -2.97 14.57 -12.49
C LEU A 57 -3.34 13.13 -12.81
N ALA A 58 -2.95 12.64 -14.00
CA ALA A 58 -2.99 11.23 -14.34
C ALA A 58 -1.56 10.66 -14.29
N ILE A 59 -1.27 9.91 -13.24
CA ILE A 59 0.05 9.35 -12.92
C ILE A 59 0.12 7.94 -13.47
N GLY A 60 1.10 7.66 -14.33
CA GLY A 60 1.25 6.39 -15.04
C GLY A 60 2.66 5.81 -14.97
N PHE A 61 2.75 4.50 -14.82
CA PHE A 61 3.99 3.72 -14.92
C PHE A 61 3.67 2.24 -15.20
N VAL A 62 4.68 1.46 -15.59
CA VAL A 62 4.54 0.01 -15.80
C VAL A 62 5.43 -0.72 -14.77
N PRO A 63 4.85 -1.32 -13.72
CA PRO A 63 5.61 -2.02 -12.70
C PRO A 63 6.01 -3.43 -13.16
N THR A 64 7.09 -3.93 -12.59
CA THR A 64 7.49 -5.34 -12.74
C THR A 64 6.87 -6.22 -11.66
N ALA A 65 7.09 -7.53 -11.76
CA ALA A 65 6.49 -8.48 -10.85
C ALA A 65 6.87 -8.22 -9.39
N ARG A 66 5.88 -8.37 -8.50
CA ARG A 66 6.03 -8.30 -7.03
C ARG A 66 6.36 -6.91 -6.47
N ALA A 67 6.38 -5.87 -7.29
CA ALA A 67 6.64 -4.50 -6.83
C ALA A 67 5.58 -4.04 -5.81
N GLN A 68 6.03 -3.67 -4.61
CA GLN A 68 5.23 -2.85 -3.70
C GLN A 68 5.42 -1.39 -4.12
N ILE A 69 4.33 -0.62 -4.09
CA ILE A 69 4.30 0.74 -4.62
C ILE A 69 3.66 1.68 -3.61
N ALA A 70 4.27 2.86 -3.44
CA ALA A 70 3.63 4.04 -2.89
C ALA A 70 3.70 5.17 -3.91
N VAL A 71 2.59 5.91 -4.06
CA VAL A 71 2.50 7.14 -4.84
C VAL A 71 2.01 8.24 -3.91
N TRP A 72 2.73 9.36 -3.88
CA TRP A 72 2.35 10.53 -3.09
C TRP A 72 2.75 11.82 -3.79
N ILE A 73 2.17 12.92 -3.34
CA ILE A 73 2.43 14.26 -3.83
C ILE A 73 2.95 15.09 -2.67
N GLU A 74 4.06 15.80 -2.89
CA GLU A 74 4.51 16.86 -1.97
C GLU A 74 4.29 18.22 -2.66
N HIS A 75 3.69 19.17 -1.93
CA HIS A 75 3.53 20.53 -2.42
C HIS A 75 4.83 21.33 -2.23
N ASP A 76 4.96 22.48 -2.91
CA ASP A 76 6.19 23.32 -2.95
C ASP A 76 6.89 23.60 -1.61
N ASP A 77 6.17 23.58 -0.49
CA ASP A 77 6.74 23.81 0.84
C ASP A 77 7.38 22.55 1.46
N GLY A 78 7.22 21.39 0.82
CA GLY A 78 7.63 20.08 1.33
C GLY A 78 6.97 19.69 2.66
N ALA A 79 6.00 20.50 3.12
CA ALA A 79 5.39 20.40 4.44
C ALA A 79 4.10 19.59 4.40
N ARG A 80 3.43 19.54 3.25
CA ARG A 80 2.25 18.71 3.03
C ARG A 80 2.56 17.55 2.09
N LEU A 81 2.29 16.34 2.57
CA LEU A 81 2.27 15.11 1.80
C LEU A 81 0.83 14.62 1.65
N GLU A 82 0.43 14.33 0.41
CA GLU A 82 -0.83 13.67 0.09
C GLU A 82 -0.54 12.30 -0.50
N THR A 83 -0.95 11.23 0.19
CA THR A 83 -0.79 9.88 -0.33
C THR A 83 -1.89 9.61 -1.35
N VAL A 84 -1.50 9.19 -2.56
CA VAL A 84 -2.44 8.87 -3.65
C VAL A 84 -2.75 7.37 -3.68
N ALA A 85 -1.70 6.54 -3.52
CA ALA A 85 -1.85 5.09 -3.59
C ALA A 85 -0.78 4.37 -2.78
N VAL A 86 -1.16 3.30 -2.08
CA VAL A 86 -0.23 2.37 -1.42
C VAL A 86 -0.72 0.94 -1.62
N THR A 87 0.19 0.04 -1.96
CA THR A 87 -0.16 -1.37 -2.19
C THR A 87 -0.72 -2.05 -0.95
N GLN A 88 -1.78 -2.83 -1.17
CA GLN A 88 -2.54 -3.52 -0.11
C GLN A 88 -1.68 -4.41 0.78
N ALA A 89 -0.56 -4.96 0.32
CA ALA A 89 0.30 -5.73 1.20
C ALA A 89 0.80 -4.87 2.38
N THR A 90 1.21 -3.63 2.09
CA THR A 90 1.67 -2.66 3.09
C THR A 90 0.52 -2.06 3.89
N SER A 91 -0.50 -1.49 3.21
CA SER A 91 -1.53 -0.70 3.90
C SER A 91 -2.67 -1.52 4.51
N LEU A 92 -2.99 -2.70 3.93
CA LEU A 92 -4.11 -3.55 4.34
C LEU A 92 -3.67 -4.78 5.11
N ARG A 93 -2.65 -5.48 4.61
CA ARG A 93 -2.19 -6.74 5.19
C ARG A 93 -1.10 -6.54 6.26
N GLY A 94 -0.68 -5.29 6.50
CA GLY A 94 0.27 -4.96 7.57
C GLY A 94 1.67 -5.49 7.34
N LEU A 95 2.13 -5.60 6.08
CA LEU A 95 3.45 -6.13 5.71
C LEU A 95 4.59 -5.46 6.53
N GLY A 96 4.52 -4.15 6.72
CA GLY A 96 5.48 -3.39 7.52
C GLY A 96 5.31 -3.46 9.04
N ASN A 97 4.14 -3.89 9.55
CA ASN A 97 3.81 -3.91 10.98
C ASN A 97 3.03 -5.19 11.35
N ARG A 98 3.80 -6.25 11.57
CA ARG A 98 3.33 -7.59 11.93
C ARG A 98 4.37 -8.23 12.87
N PRO A 99 3.98 -9.20 13.71
CA PRO A 99 4.87 -9.72 14.72
C PRO A 99 6.05 -10.48 14.10
N GLY A 100 7.17 -10.53 14.82
CA GLY A 100 8.38 -11.24 14.43
C GLY A 100 9.47 -10.36 13.84
N ALA A 101 10.70 -10.85 13.98
CA ALA A 101 11.92 -10.11 13.69
C ALA A 101 12.05 -9.75 12.21
N GLN A 102 12.67 -8.60 11.93
CA GLN A 102 12.83 -8.06 10.59
C GLN A 102 13.62 -9.00 9.67
N GLN A 103 14.64 -9.67 10.20
CA GLN A 103 15.57 -10.52 9.44
C GLN A 103 15.20 -12.01 9.44
N MET A 104 14.01 -12.35 9.95
CA MET A 104 13.49 -13.71 9.89
C MET A 104 13.33 -14.16 8.43
N ASN A 105 13.51 -15.46 8.16
CA ASN A 105 13.12 -16.04 6.88
C ASN A 105 11.59 -16.11 6.79
N THR A 106 11.02 -15.50 5.75
CA THR A 106 9.55 -15.34 5.61
C THR A 106 9.23 -14.82 4.21
N GLY A 107 8.02 -15.05 3.71
CA GLY A 107 7.53 -14.46 2.46
C GLY A 107 6.69 -13.19 2.68
N TYR A 108 6.41 -12.45 1.60
CA TYR A 108 5.48 -11.31 1.67
C TYR A 108 4.08 -11.77 2.13
N ALA A 109 3.65 -12.96 1.69
CA ALA A 109 2.41 -13.63 2.08
C ALA A 109 2.55 -14.52 3.33
N TRP A 110 3.43 -14.17 4.26
CA TRP A 110 3.46 -14.73 5.61
C TRP A 110 2.87 -13.74 6.61
N PRO A 111 2.21 -14.17 7.68
CA PRO A 111 1.66 -13.25 8.69
C PRO A 111 2.72 -12.63 9.61
N MET A 112 3.99 -13.07 9.53
CA MET A 112 5.05 -12.69 10.46
C MET A 112 6.33 -12.18 9.78
N GLY A 113 7.15 -11.51 10.58
CA GLY A 113 8.40 -10.85 10.24
C GLY A 113 8.12 -9.50 9.60
N ARG A 114 8.18 -8.43 10.39
CA ARG A 114 7.94 -7.06 9.91
C ARG A 114 8.89 -6.65 8.77
N ARG A 115 8.39 -5.84 7.83
CA ARG A 115 9.22 -5.27 6.75
C ARG A 115 9.40 -3.77 6.98
N LEU A 116 10.36 -3.36 7.82
CA LEU A 116 10.63 -1.91 7.96
C LEU A 116 11.27 -1.30 6.69
N ASP A 117 11.64 -2.14 5.74
CA ASP A 117 12.19 -1.81 4.43
C ASP A 117 11.16 -1.85 3.28
N VAL A 118 9.87 -2.06 3.56
CA VAL A 118 8.81 -1.96 2.54
C VAL A 118 8.35 -0.51 2.40
N LEU A 119 8.67 0.16 1.29
CA LEU A 119 8.28 1.57 1.09
C LEU A 119 8.73 2.57 2.22
N PRO A 120 9.98 2.49 2.71
CA PRO A 120 10.47 3.30 3.85
C PRO A 120 10.54 4.80 3.59
N ARG A 121 10.67 5.27 2.34
CA ARG A 121 10.69 6.72 2.07
C ARG A 121 9.30 7.31 2.27
N TRP A 122 8.26 6.71 1.68
CA TRP A 122 6.87 7.12 1.90
C TRP A 122 6.51 7.08 3.39
N ALA A 123 6.80 5.96 4.06
CA ALA A 123 6.44 5.76 5.45
C ALA A 123 7.15 6.77 6.38
N GLY A 124 8.44 7.03 6.14
CA GLY A 124 9.20 8.05 6.85
C GLY A 124 8.66 9.46 6.58
N ARG A 125 8.38 9.80 5.31
CA ARG A 125 7.88 11.13 4.95
C ARG A 125 6.54 11.47 5.55
N ARG A 126 5.63 10.51 5.60
CA ARG A 126 4.34 10.68 6.30
C ARG A 126 4.53 11.16 7.73
N LEU A 127 5.49 10.60 8.46
CA LEU A 127 5.79 11.00 9.84
C LEU A 127 6.44 12.39 9.92
N GLU A 128 7.38 12.70 9.02
CA GLU A 128 8.03 14.01 8.98
C GLU A 128 7.07 15.17 8.67
N THR A 129 6.04 14.90 7.87
CA THR A 129 4.99 15.88 7.54
C THR A 129 3.84 15.88 8.55
N GLY A 130 4.07 15.41 9.77
CA GLY A 130 3.13 15.50 10.89
C GLY A 130 2.14 14.34 11.04
N GLY A 131 2.30 13.25 10.26
CA GLY A 131 1.51 12.04 10.43
C GLY A 131 1.81 11.34 11.75
N ARG A 132 0.79 10.70 12.34
CA ARG A 132 0.92 9.93 13.58
C ARG A 132 1.53 8.55 13.31
N ALA A 133 2.42 8.07 14.19
CA ALA A 133 2.87 6.69 14.14
C ALA A 133 1.78 5.71 14.62
N PHE A 134 1.87 4.46 14.16
CA PHE A 134 1.06 3.35 14.65
C PHE A 134 1.79 2.65 15.79
N ARG A 135 1.08 1.86 16.59
CA ARG A 135 1.75 0.98 17.57
C ARG A 135 2.33 -0.25 16.88
N SER A 136 3.53 -0.65 17.29
CA SER A 136 4.17 -1.87 16.81
C SER A 136 3.40 -3.12 17.23
N VAL A 137 3.30 -4.07 16.31
CA VAL A 137 2.74 -5.41 16.55
C VAL A 137 3.88 -6.38 16.80
N VAL A 138 3.80 -7.09 17.92
CA VAL A 138 4.81 -8.04 18.43
C VAL A 138 4.18 -9.39 18.74
N PHE A 139 4.99 -10.44 18.87
CA PHE A 139 4.50 -11.74 19.35
C PHE A 139 3.92 -11.62 20.76
N LEU A 140 3.10 -12.60 21.16
CA LEU A 140 2.58 -12.65 22.52
C LEU A 140 3.71 -12.73 23.55
N GLU A 141 4.73 -13.51 23.23
CA GLU A 141 5.89 -13.83 24.06
C GLU A 141 7.18 -13.71 23.21
N GLY A 142 8.30 -13.40 23.87
CA GLY A 142 9.55 -13.04 23.19
C GLY A 142 10.56 -14.19 23.07
N PRO A 143 11.72 -13.93 22.42
CA PRO A 143 12.00 -12.77 21.57
C PRO A 143 11.34 -12.89 20.18
N GLU A 144 11.39 -11.81 19.41
CA GLU A 144 10.78 -11.74 18.07
C GLU A 144 11.38 -12.72 17.03
N GLY A 145 12.46 -13.43 17.37
CA GLY A 145 13.05 -14.48 16.54
C GLY A 145 12.42 -15.87 16.71
N PHE A 146 11.40 -16.03 17.58
CA PHE A 146 10.78 -17.32 17.90
C PHE A 146 9.41 -17.49 17.22
N ALA A 147 9.42 -17.84 15.93
CA ALA A 147 8.22 -17.91 15.10
C ALA A 147 7.17 -18.96 15.51
N ALA A 148 7.55 -20.06 16.18
CA ALA A 148 6.60 -21.11 16.57
C ALA A 148 6.45 -21.31 18.08
N GLY A 149 7.21 -20.55 18.89
CA GLY A 149 7.19 -20.70 20.35
C GLY A 149 5.81 -20.45 20.98
N HIS A 150 4.92 -19.74 20.27
CA HIS A 150 3.82 -19.03 20.91
C HIS A 150 2.45 -19.30 20.28
N ALA A 151 2.41 -19.94 19.10
CA ALA A 151 1.19 -20.29 18.38
C ALA A 151 0.19 -21.05 19.27
N ARG A 152 -0.89 -20.39 19.71
CA ARG A 152 -1.90 -21.00 20.59
C ARG A 152 -2.80 -22.03 19.90
N GLY A 153 -2.70 -22.13 18.58
CA GLY A 153 -3.32 -23.15 17.74
C GLY A 153 -3.28 -22.73 16.27
N PRO A 154 -3.92 -23.49 15.36
CA PRO A 154 -3.98 -23.12 13.95
C PRO A 154 -4.95 -21.94 13.71
N GLU A 155 -4.41 -20.78 13.35
CA GLU A 155 -5.15 -19.67 12.75
C GLU A 155 -5.48 -20.01 11.29
N ILE A 156 -6.74 -19.82 10.89
CA ILE A 156 -7.15 -20.04 9.50
C ILE A 156 -7.08 -18.71 8.77
N ASP A 157 -6.15 -18.58 7.85
CA ASP A 157 -5.99 -17.39 7.02
C ASP A 157 -6.31 -17.69 5.55
N SER A 158 -7.09 -16.80 4.92
CA SER A 158 -7.46 -16.88 3.50
C SER A 158 -6.47 -16.18 2.56
N PHE A 159 -5.53 -15.41 3.10
CA PHE A 159 -4.53 -14.64 2.37
C PHE A 159 -3.11 -15.13 2.66
N TYR A 160 -2.78 -15.40 3.92
CA TYR A 160 -1.48 -15.92 4.33
C TYR A 160 -1.43 -17.44 4.20
N CYS A 161 -1.19 -17.85 2.97
CA CYS A 161 -1.39 -19.21 2.51
C CYS A 161 -0.11 -20.06 2.52
N MET A 162 1.03 -19.47 2.84
CA MET A 162 2.29 -20.20 2.80
C MET A 162 2.42 -21.08 4.05
N SER A 163 2.36 -22.39 3.84
CA SER A 163 2.66 -23.39 4.87
C SER A 163 4.16 -23.41 5.20
N PHE A 164 4.51 -23.91 6.38
CA PHE A 164 5.87 -24.30 6.75
C PHE A 164 6.34 -25.50 5.89
N HIS A 165 6.49 -25.28 4.59
CA HIS A 165 7.00 -26.24 3.63
C HIS A 165 8.20 -25.62 2.92
N ARG A 166 9.38 -26.24 3.08
CA ARG A 166 10.66 -25.77 2.54
C ARG A 166 10.71 -25.61 1.00
N GLY A 167 9.65 -26.02 0.29
CA GLY A 167 9.52 -25.93 -1.18
C GLY A 167 8.29 -25.18 -1.69
N ALA A 168 7.48 -24.57 -0.82
CA ALA A 168 6.35 -23.73 -1.20
C ALA A 168 6.85 -22.30 -1.48
N VAL A 169 7.62 -22.15 -2.55
CA VAL A 169 8.38 -20.90 -2.77
C VAL A 169 7.66 -19.93 -3.68
N GLU A 170 6.92 -20.38 -4.70
CA GLU A 170 6.30 -19.47 -5.69
C GLU A 170 5.03 -20.02 -6.36
N ARG A 171 4.46 -21.13 -5.85
CA ARG A 171 3.43 -21.91 -6.59
C ARG A 171 2.02 -21.92 -6.00
N MET A 172 1.75 -21.19 -4.92
CA MET A 172 0.38 -21.07 -4.41
C MET A 172 -0.26 -19.81 -4.98
N ASP A 173 -1.01 -20.00 -6.06
CA ASP A 173 -1.88 -18.98 -6.65
C ASP A 173 -2.92 -18.54 -5.61
N ALA A 174 -3.05 -17.23 -5.41
CA ALA A 174 -3.65 -16.59 -4.24
C ALA A 174 -5.19 -16.66 -4.15
N ILE A 175 -5.83 -17.58 -4.87
CA ILE A 175 -7.29 -17.60 -5.02
C ILE A 175 -7.98 -18.67 -4.15
N THR A 176 -7.29 -19.71 -3.67
CA THR A 176 -7.98 -20.89 -3.07
C THR A 176 -7.40 -21.41 -1.76
N CYS A 177 -6.56 -20.67 -1.06
CA CYS A 177 -5.82 -21.26 0.04
C CYS A 177 -6.44 -20.93 1.40
N ALA A 178 -7.13 -21.94 1.95
CA ALA A 178 -7.45 -22.06 3.36
C ALA A 178 -6.46 -23.06 4.00
N SER A 179 -5.18 -22.72 4.06
CA SER A 179 -4.22 -23.57 4.76
C SER A 179 -4.35 -23.35 6.27
N LEU A 180 -4.47 -24.44 7.02
CA LEU A 180 -4.32 -24.44 8.48
C LEU A 180 -2.88 -24.04 8.78
N TRP A 181 -2.68 -22.80 9.25
CA TRP A 181 -1.36 -22.32 9.66
C TRP A 181 -1.37 -22.08 11.17
N GLY A 182 -0.31 -22.50 11.88
CA GLY A 182 -0.19 -22.31 13.32
C GLY A 182 0.87 -21.28 13.67
N GLY A 183 0.49 -20.01 13.68
CA GLY A 183 1.26 -18.96 14.33
C GLY A 183 0.38 -17.81 14.75
N GLU A 184 0.99 -16.69 15.13
CA GLU A 184 0.28 -15.61 15.82
C GLU A 184 0.07 -14.38 14.94
N SER A 185 -1.15 -13.86 14.94
CA SER A 185 -1.47 -12.52 14.43
C SER A 185 -0.87 -11.37 15.26
N GLY A 186 -0.39 -11.67 16.48
CA GLY A 186 0.33 -10.74 17.35
C GLY A 186 -0.56 -9.88 18.25
N ARG A 187 0.08 -8.98 18.99
CA ARG A 187 -0.55 -7.98 19.88
C ARG A 187 0.16 -6.64 19.78
N TYR A 188 -0.43 -5.57 20.29
CA TYR A 188 0.31 -4.32 20.43
C TYR A 188 1.39 -4.45 21.51
N LEU A 189 2.56 -3.88 21.21
CA LEU A 189 3.57 -3.58 22.21
C LEU A 189 2.99 -2.54 23.18
N ARG A 190 3.14 -2.77 24.48
CA ARG A 190 2.72 -1.81 25.51
C ARG A 190 3.86 -0.85 25.83
N GLU A 191 3.52 0.35 26.26
CA GLU A 191 4.49 1.43 26.52
C GLU A 191 5.44 1.10 27.68
N ASP A 192 4.98 0.28 28.64
CA ASP A 192 5.76 -0.19 29.79
C ASP A 192 6.64 -1.41 29.49
N GLU A 193 6.48 -2.05 28.33
CA GLU A 193 7.25 -3.23 27.92
C GLU A 193 8.53 -2.81 27.18
N THR A 194 9.65 -2.78 27.91
CA THR A 194 10.96 -2.37 27.39
C THR A 194 11.90 -3.54 27.08
N ASP A 195 11.48 -4.75 27.41
CA ASP A 195 12.23 -6.01 27.27
C ASP A 195 11.90 -6.79 25.99
N VAL A 196 10.95 -6.31 25.18
CA VAL A 196 10.62 -6.90 23.88
C VAL A 196 11.71 -6.57 22.88
N VAL A 197 12.44 -7.60 22.45
CA VAL A 197 13.64 -7.49 21.61
C VAL A 197 13.57 -8.38 20.37
N GLU A 198 14.31 -8.00 19.33
CA GLU A 198 14.56 -8.81 18.15
C GLU A 198 16.05 -9.10 17.94
N PRO A 199 16.41 -10.27 17.42
CA PRO A 199 17.74 -10.50 16.86
C PRO A 199 17.95 -9.67 15.59
N PHE A 200 19.12 -9.02 15.48
CA PHE A 200 19.48 -8.21 14.33
C PHE A 200 20.99 -8.23 14.06
N VAL A 201 21.36 -8.29 12.78
CA VAL A 201 22.73 -8.29 12.26
C VAL A 201 22.90 -7.16 11.24
N ASP A 202 23.86 -6.29 11.48
CA ASP A 202 24.32 -5.29 10.52
C ASP A 202 25.85 -5.21 10.51
N ALA A 203 26.41 -4.17 9.89
CA ALA A 203 27.85 -3.95 9.79
C ALA A 203 28.55 -3.80 11.17
N SER A 204 27.82 -3.49 12.24
CA SER A 204 28.35 -3.42 13.61
C SER A 204 28.36 -4.77 14.34
N GLY A 205 27.78 -5.82 13.75
CA GLY A 205 27.70 -7.16 14.31
C GLY A 205 26.29 -7.55 14.75
N ALA A 206 26.20 -8.77 15.31
CA ALA A 206 24.96 -9.34 15.79
C ALA A 206 24.60 -8.83 17.19
N ARG A 207 23.32 -8.49 17.39
CA ARG A 207 22.80 -8.04 18.70
C ARG A 207 21.32 -8.38 18.86
N MET A 208 20.87 -8.41 20.12
CA MET A 208 19.45 -8.22 20.44
C MET A 208 19.20 -6.73 20.51
N ARG A 209 18.23 -6.21 19.74
CA ARG A 209 17.84 -4.80 19.79
C ARG A 209 16.39 -4.66 20.25
N PRO A 210 16.02 -3.59 20.97
CA PRO A 210 14.63 -3.31 21.31
C PRO A 210 13.77 -3.16 20.07
N VAL A 211 12.53 -3.65 20.15
CA VAL A 211 11.50 -3.33 19.15
C VAL A 211 11.00 -1.90 19.41
N PRO A 212 10.98 -1.01 18.41
CA PRO A 212 10.40 0.32 18.58
C PRO A 212 8.94 0.23 19.00
N PHE A 213 8.50 1.06 19.95
CA PHE A 213 7.08 1.19 20.31
C PHE A 213 6.24 1.67 19.12
N ASP A 214 6.78 2.62 18.37
CA ASP A 214 6.17 3.22 17.20
C ASP A 214 6.56 2.50 15.90
N SER A 215 5.54 2.20 15.09
CA SER A 215 5.65 1.71 13.73
C SER A 215 5.20 2.80 12.75
N PRO A 216 5.96 3.05 11.67
CA PRO A 216 5.52 3.95 10.60
C PRO A 216 4.42 3.33 9.72
N TYR A 217 4.19 2.02 9.83
CA TYR A 217 3.25 1.25 9.01
C TYR A 217 1.99 0.84 9.78
N PRO A 218 0.82 0.85 9.12
CA PRO A 218 -0.42 0.38 9.75
C PRO A 218 -0.34 -1.11 10.08
N PRO A 219 -0.95 -1.55 11.20
CA PRO A 219 -1.15 -2.96 11.46
C PRO A 219 -2.09 -3.57 10.42
N ARG A 220 -2.15 -4.90 10.40
CA ARG A 220 -3.06 -5.65 9.55
C ARG A 220 -4.53 -5.28 9.82
N ARG A 221 -5.30 -4.90 8.79
CA ARG A 221 -6.69 -4.43 8.92
C ARG A 221 -7.74 -5.15 8.06
N ASP A 222 -7.39 -6.23 7.36
CA ASP A 222 -8.31 -6.97 6.48
C ASP A 222 -9.32 -7.89 7.21
N ARG A 223 -9.32 -7.91 8.54
CA ARG A 223 -10.16 -8.79 9.35
C ARG A 223 -11.09 -7.99 10.23
N ALA A 224 -12.32 -8.49 10.39
CA ALA A 224 -13.37 -7.84 11.19
C ALA A 224 -13.24 -8.11 12.71
N GLY A 225 -12.31 -8.96 13.15
CA GLY A 225 -12.16 -9.34 14.54
C GLY A 225 -11.14 -10.46 14.76
N PRO A 226 -10.79 -10.76 16.02
CA PRO A 226 -9.91 -11.87 16.37
C PRO A 226 -10.60 -13.21 16.08
N GLN A 227 -9.80 -14.21 15.69
CA GLN A 227 -10.20 -15.61 15.70
C GLN A 227 -10.08 -16.21 17.12
N ARG A 228 -10.57 -17.44 17.32
CA ARG A 228 -10.87 -18.04 18.64
C ARG A 228 -9.74 -17.96 19.68
N GLU A 229 -8.49 -17.98 19.26
CA GLU A 229 -7.31 -18.02 20.13
C GLU A 229 -6.39 -16.79 19.97
N GLU A 230 -6.81 -15.82 19.17
CA GLU A 230 -6.04 -14.59 18.91
C GLU A 230 -6.13 -13.59 20.06
N HIS A 231 -5.12 -12.73 20.16
CA HIS A 231 -5.14 -11.64 21.12
C HIS A 231 -6.31 -10.68 20.84
N PRO A 232 -6.98 -10.13 21.87
CA PRO A 232 -8.06 -9.16 21.68
C PRO A 232 -7.67 -7.92 20.87
N ASP A 233 -6.39 -7.57 20.83
CA ASP A 233 -5.86 -6.44 20.02
C ASP A 233 -6.11 -6.60 18.53
N VAL A 234 -6.17 -7.83 18.01
CA VAL A 234 -6.43 -8.08 16.59
C VAL A 234 -7.78 -7.47 16.17
N GLY A 235 -8.77 -7.47 17.06
CA GLY A 235 -10.05 -6.81 16.82
C GLY A 235 -10.00 -5.28 16.79
N ARG A 236 -8.91 -4.68 17.24
CA ARG A 236 -8.72 -3.23 17.30
C ARG A 236 -7.88 -2.68 16.15
N PHE A 237 -7.06 -3.52 15.50
CA PHE A 237 -6.11 -3.09 14.48
C PHE A 237 -6.73 -2.23 13.38
N ALA A 238 -7.87 -2.64 12.83
CA ALA A 238 -8.53 -1.89 11.76
C ALA A 238 -9.04 -0.51 12.20
N GLY A 239 -9.73 -0.45 13.36
CA GLY A 239 -10.26 0.80 13.90
C GLY A 239 -9.15 1.78 14.27
N ASP A 240 -8.13 1.30 15.00
CA ASP A 240 -6.99 2.11 15.41
C ASP A 240 -6.18 2.63 14.20
N ALA A 241 -6.02 1.80 13.16
CA ALA A 241 -5.32 2.22 11.94
C ALA A 241 -6.06 3.35 11.22
N LEU A 242 -7.39 3.24 11.09
CA LEU A 242 -8.23 4.27 10.47
C LEU A 242 -8.39 5.52 11.33
N GLU A 243 -8.23 5.42 12.66
CA GLU A 243 -8.15 6.61 13.53
C GLU A 243 -6.86 7.40 13.27
N ILE A 244 -5.75 6.70 13.03
CA ILE A 244 -4.43 7.30 12.79
C ILE A 244 -4.31 7.83 11.35
N MET A 245 -4.87 7.11 10.38
CA MET A 245 -4.80 7.43 8.96
C MET A 245 -6.16 7.13 8.28
N PRO A 246 -7.14 8.04 8.40
CA PRO A 246 -8.53 7.84 7.94
C PRO A 246 -8.67 7.56 6.44
N GLU A 247 -7.72 8.03 5.64
CA GLU A 247 -7.69 7.89 4.19
C GLU A 247 -7.25 6.49 3.72
N LEU A 248 -6.80 5.60 4.61
CA LEU A 248 -6.25 4.28 4.25
C LEU A 248 -7.15 3.49 3.30
N ASP A 249 -8.47 3.55 3.46
CA ASP A 249 -9.41 2.83 2.59
C ASP A 249 -9.47 3.44 1.17
N ALA A 250 -9.30 4.75 1.03
CA ALA A 250 -9.28 5.44 -0.26
C ALA A 250 -7.97 5.22 -1.02
N ILE A 251 -6.84 5.17 -0.29
CA ILE A 251 -5.50 5.07 -0.89
C ILE A 251 -4.99 3.63 -1.04
N THR A 252 -5.65 2.65 -0.42
CA THR A 252 -5.26 1.24 -0.53
C THR A 252 -5.60 0.73 -1.91
N VAL A 253 -4.59 0.30 -2.66
CA VAL A 253 -4.76 -0.24 -4.01
C VAL A 253 -4.28 -1.69 -4.08
N ALA A 254 -4.86 -2.46 -4.99
CA ALA A 254 -4.33 -3.78 -5.30
C ALA A 254 -2.86 -3.67 -5.72
N THR A 255 -2.03 -4.66 -5.35
CA THR A 255 -0.67 -4.74 -5.88
C THR A 255 -0.76 -4.79 -7.41
N PRO A 256 -0.14 -3.85 -8.14
CA PRO A 256 -0.23 -3.79 -9.59
C PRO A 256 0.21 -5.11 -10.23
N ARG A 257 -0.43 -5.46 -11.34
CA ARG A 257 0.00 -6.58 -12.16
C ARG A 257 1.30 -6.21 -12.87
N ALA A 258 2.21 -7.18 -12.95
CA ALA A 258 3.45 -7.03 -13.69
C ALA A 258 3.17 -6.71 -15.15
N ASP A 259 4.01 -5.86 -15.74
CA ASP A 259 4.07 -5.57 -17.18
C ASP A 259 2.76 -5.02 -17.78
N LEU A 260 1.87 -4.48 -16.93
CA LEU A 260 0.67 -3.77 -17.34
C LEU A 260 0.71 -2.32 -16.84
N PRO A 261 0.23 -1.34 -17.62
CA PRO A 261 0.12 0.04 -17.16
C PRO A 261 -0.69 0.16 -15.87
N ALA A 262 -0.10 0.79 -14.87
CA ALA A 262 -0.78 1.24 -13.67
C ALA A 262 -1.06 2.74 -13.79
N HIS A 263 -2.28 3.14 -13.42
CA HIS A 263 -2.74 4.53 -13.50
C HIS A 263 -3.39 4.95 -12.18
N TYR A 264 -3.04 6.14 -11.71
CA TYR A 264 -3.61 6.77 -10.53
C TYR A 264 -3.97 8.21 -10.84
N GLU A 265 -5.02 8.70 -10.18
CA GLU A 265 -5.50 10.06 -10.37
C GLU A 265 -5.44 10.84 -9.06
N ALA A 266 -5.11 12.11 -9.16
CA ALA A 266 -5.11 13.05 -8.05
C ALA A 266 -5.52 14.44 -8.52
N ARG A 267 -5.95 15.29 -7.59
CA ARG A 267 -6.27 16.69 -7.85
C ARG A 267 -5.47 17.56 -6.91
N VAL A 268 -4.84 18.60 -7.44
CA VAL A 268 -4.07 19.57 -6.66
C VAL A 268 -4.48 20.99 -7.05
N PRO A 269 -4.36 21.98 -6.16
CA PRO A 269 -4.60 23.37 -6.51
C PRO A 269 -3.75 23.81 -7.69
N ALA A 270 -4.36 24.43 -8.70
CA ALA A 270 -3.64 24.91 -9.87
C ALA A 270 -2.73 26.11 -9.53
N GLY A 271 -1.66 26.27 -10.30
CA GLY A 271 -0.77 27.42 -10.21
C GLY A 271 0.26 27.35 -9.07
N ARG A 272 0.34 26.21 -8.38
CA ARG A 272 1.41 25.91 -7.42
C ARG A 272 2.10 24.63 -7.85
N PRO A 273 3.42 24.65 -8.12
CA PRO A 273 4.11 23.43 -8.44
C PRO A 273 3.96 22.35 -7.35
N VAL A 274 4.09 21.10 -7.78
CA VAL A 274 4.05 19.93 -6.91
C VAL A 274 5.07 18.90 -7.41
N SER A 275 5.57 18.08 -6.51
CA SER A 275 6.39 16.93 -6.85
C SER A 275 5.59 15.64 -6.63
N VAL A 276 5.41 14.87 -7.70
CA VAL A 276 4.83 13.53 -7.65
C VAL A 276 5.94 12.52 -7.42
N PHE A 277 5.79 11.67 -6.41
CA PHE A 277 6.75 10.62 -6.09
C PHE A 277 6.16 9.24 -6.31
N VAL A 278 6.99 8.34 -6.80
CA VAL A 278 6.70 6.89 -6.89
C VAL A 278 7.84 6.13 -6.25
N GLU A 279 7.58 5.44 -5.15
CA GLU A 279 8.52 4.51 -4.53
C GLU A 279 8.18 3.08 -4.91
N ALA A 280 9.19 2.33 -5.35
CA ALA A 280 9.07 0.92 -5.71
C ALA A 280 10.02 0.05 -4.89
N ASN A 281 9.46 -0.97 -4.23
CA ASN A 281 10.20 -1.97 -3.48
C ASN A 281 9.97 -3.36 -4.07
N THR A 282 11.01 -4.20 -4.13
CA THR A 282 10.88 -5.60 -4.53
C THR A 282 11.78 -6.45 -3.64
N GLU A 283 11.18 -7.36 -2.89
CA GLU A 283 11.94 -8.32 -2.07
C GLU A 283 12.69 -9.30 -2.97
N LEU A 284 13.83 -9.81 -2.48
CA LEU A 284 14.66 -10.83 -3.13
C LEU A 284 15.34 -10.36 -4.42
N ASP A 285 15.49 -9.05 -4.56
CA ASP A 285 16.15 -8.41 -5.68
C ASP A 285 17.64 -8.19 -5.39
N PHE A 286 18.46 -9.24 -5.54
CA PHE A 286 19.87 -9.23 -5.12
C PHE A 286 20.83 -8.77 -6.22
N ASN A 287 21.95 -8.16 -5.84
CA ASN A 287 23.11 -7.91 -6.71
C ASN A 287 24.41 -7.97 -5.89
N ASP A 288 25.56 -7.59 -6.47
CA ASP A 288 26.85 -7.66 -5.78
C ASP A 288 26.94 -6.74 -4.55
N ALA A 289 26.30 -5.57 -4.59
CA ALA A 289 26.23 -4.64 -3.46
C ALA A 289 25.20 -5.09 -2.39
N PHE A 290 24.18 -5.83 -2.82
CA PHE A 290 23.08 -6.31 -1.99
C PHE A 290 22.91 -7.83 -2.16
N PRO A 291 23.87 -8.63 -1.67
CA PRO A 291 23.81 -10.07 -1.82
C PRO A 291 22.69 -10.67 -0.98
N GLN A 292 22.28 -11.90 -1.36
CA GLN A 292 21.35 -12.68 -0.55
C GLN A 292 21.93 -12.91 0.84
N PRO A 293 21.19 -12.58 1.92
CA PRO A 293 21.69 -12.79 3.26
C PRO A 293 21.79 -14.30 3.59
N PRO A 294 22.71 -14.68 4.49
CA PRO A 294 22.75 -16.04 5.01
C PRO A 294 21.49 -16.34 5.83
N VAL A 295 21.25 -17.62 6.11
CA VAL A 295 20.22 -18.04 7.07
C VAL A 295 20.49 -17.34 8.42
N PRO A 296 19.47 -16.75 9.08
CA PRO A 296 19.67 -16.07 10.34
C PRO A 296 20.07 -17.07 11.43
N THR A 297 21.30 -16.99 11.92
CA THR A 297 21.78 -17.82 13.04
C THR A 297 22.27 -17.01 14.22
N GLU A 298 22.48 -15.71 14.02
CA GLU A 298 23.07 -14.80 14.99
C GLU A 298 22.07 -13.73 15.45
N PRO A 299 22.06 -13.35 16.75
CA PRO A 299 22.84 -13.94 17.83
C PRO A 299 22.46 -15.40 18.11
N GLU A 300 23.43 -16.20 18.57
CA GLU A 300 23.20 -17.59 18.97
C GLU A 300 22.04 -17.69 19.98
N GLY A 301 21.13 -18.65 19.77
CA GLY A 301 19.99 -18.89 20.65
C GLY A 301 18.82 -17.93 20.48
N ALA A 302 18.94 -16.88 19.66
CA ALA A 302 17.88 -15.89 19.45
C ALA A 302 16.92 -16.22 18.30
N TRP A 303 17.16 -17.31 17.57
CA TRP A 303 16.36 -17.76 16.44
C TRP A 303 15.89 -19.20 16.64
N ASP A 304 14.58 -19.44 16.56
CA ASP A 304 14.05 -20.81 16.59
C ASP A 304 14.22 -21.53 15.25
N THR A 305 13.94 -22.83 15.20
CA THR A 305 14.07 -23.59 13.95
C THR A 305 13.11 -23.11 12.86
N TRP A 306 12.00 -22.48 13.22
CA TRP A 306 10.96 -22.09 12.29
C TRP A 306 11.30 -20.80 11.56
N ALA A 307 11.75 -19.79 12.31
CA ALA A 307 12.27 -18.52 11.80
C ALA A 307 13.50 -18.70 10.90
N ARG A 308 14.25 -19.81 11.06
CA ARG A 308 15.42 -20.15 10.25
C ARG A 308 15.11 -21.00 9.03
N SER A 309 14.24 -21.99 9.18
CA SER A 309 14.12 -23.09 8.19
C SER A 309 13.06 -22.88 7.14
N TYR A 310 12.18 -21.89 7.30
CA TYR A 310 11.03 -21.71 6.42
C TYR A 310 10.92 -20.29 5.90
N GLY A 311 10.31 -20.13 4.72
CA GLY A 311 10.33 -18.87 4.00
C GLY A 311 11.65 -18.64 3.27
N LEU A 312 11.88 -17.39 2.88
CA LEU A 312 13.04 -16.98 2.08
C LEU A 312 13.95 -16.07 2.89
N ALA A 313 15.26 -16.21 2.68
CA ALA A 313 16.26 -15.29 3.21
C ALA A 313 16.08 -13.92 2.56
N ARG A 314 15.41 -13.03 3.29
CA ARG A 314 14.78 -11.86 2.70
C ARG A 314 15.68 -10.62 2.82
N GLY A 315 15.55 -9.75 1.83
CA GLY A 315 16.37 -8.56 1.65
C GLY A 315 16.44 -8.23 0.17
N GLY A 316 17.59 -7.72 -0.27
CA GLY A 316 17.82 -7.28 -1.65
C GLY A 316 18.17 -5.81 -1.71
N GLN A 317 18.17 -5.29 -2.92
CA GLN A 317 18.30 -3.88 -3.24
C GLN A 317 17.21 -3.08 -2.51
N PRO A 318 17.55 -1.94 -1.86
CA PRO A 318 16.58 -1.08 -1.20
C PRO A 318 15.50 -0.55 -2.14
N SER A 319 14.46 0.09 -1.61
CA SER A 319 13.47 0.78 -2.44
C SER A 319 14.12 1.85 -3.31
N VAL A 320 13.58 2.02 -4.51
CA VAL A 320 13.96 3.07 -5.46
C VAL A 320 12.86 4.11 -5.52
N VAL A 321 13.23 5.40 -5.65
CA VAL A 321 12.29 6.52 -5.64
C VAL A 321 12.44 7.34 -6.91
N TYR A 322 11.32 7.54 -7.59
CA TYR A 322 11.16 8.43 -8.74
C TYR A 322 10.48 9.72 -8.30
N ARG A 323 10.84 10.84 -8.93
CA ARG A 323 10.18 12.13 -8.74
C ARG A 323 9.88 12.76 -10.08
N VAL A 324 8.65 13.23 -10.26
CA VAL A 324 8.21 14.04 -11.40
C VAL A 324 7.77 15.39 -10.85
N ASP A 325 8.48 16.44 -11.23
CA ASP A 325 8.17 17.82 -10.84
C ASP A 325 7.14 18.37 -11.85
N VAL A 326 6.02 18.91 -11.35
CA VAL A 326 4.89 19.42 -12.12
C VAL A 326 4.71 20.90 -11.82
N ASP A 327 4.83 21.75 -12.83
CA ASP A 327 4.72 23.21 -12.74
C ASP A 327 3.60 23.81 -13.61
N GLY A 328 2.85 22.97 -14.33
CA GLY A 328 1.77 23.39 -15.21
C GLY A 328 1.08 22.25 -15.96
N PRO A 329 0.03 22.57 -16.74
CA PRO A 329 -0.63 21.62 -17.63
C PRO A 329 0.32 21.03 -18.68
N GLY A 330 0.04 19.80 -19.11
CA GLY A 330 0.86 19.07 -20.08
C GLY A 330 1.51 17.83 -19.47
N ARG A 331 2.54 17.34 -20.15
CA ARG A 331 3.17 16.05 -19.87
C ARG A 331 4.51 16.23 -19.17
N HIS A 332 4.64 15.59 -18.01
CA HIS A 332 5.85 15.56 -17.20
C HIS A 332 6.29 14.10 -17.00
N ALA A 333 7.59 13.85 -16.86
CA ALA A 333 8.07 12.47 -16.72
C ALA A 333 9.43 12.37 -16.02
N ALA A 334 9.74 11.16 -15.55
CA ALA A 334 11.03 10.78 -15.01
C ALA A 334 11.50 9.45 -15.64
N ALA A 335 12.74 9.46 -16.14
CA ALA A 335 13.41 8.28 -16.68
C ALA A 335 14.27 7.56 -15.62
N VAL A 336 14.88 8.34 -14.73
CA VAL A 336 15.83 7.87 -13.72
C VAL A 336 15.28 8.13 -12.32
N PRO A 337 15.61 7.27 -11.34
CA PRO A 337 15.26 7.53 -9.97
C PRO A 337 16.11 8.65 -9.37
N ILE A 338 15.54 9.39 -8.43
CA ILE A 338 16.27 10.42 -7.68
C ILE A 338 17.14 9.83 -6.55
N GLY A 339 16.95 8.55 -6.24
CA GLY A 339 17.76 7.83 -5.27
C GLY A 339 17.09 6.56 -4.76
N ARG A 340 17.72 5.99 -3.73
CA ARG A 340 17.25 4.79 -3.04
C ARG A 340 17.23 4.97 -1.54
N THR A 341 16.52 4.10 -0.84
CA THR A 341 16.52 4.09 0.63
C THR A 341 17.71 3.31 1.19
N ALA A 342 17.91 3.39 2.52
CA ALA A 342 18.82 2.50 3.23
C ALA A 342 18.17 1.13 3.46
N ARG A 343 19.00 0.08 3.62
CA ARG A 343 18.48 -1.23 4.03
C ARG A 343 17.97 -1.17 5.47
N PHE A 344 16.89 -1.88 5.71
CA PHE A 344 16.35 -2.16 7.03
C PHE A 344 15.99 -0.96 7.91
N ALA A 345 15.88 0.23 7.32
CA ALA A 345 15.57 1.45 8.05
C ALA A 345 14.47 2.22 7.32
N THR A 346 13.55 2.80 8.09
CA THR A 346 12.85 3.97 7.62
C THR A 346 13.83 5.13 7.68
N THR A 347 14.08 5.74 6.52
CA THR A 347 14.93 6.92 6.45
C THR A 347 14.27 7.92 5.52
N PRO A 348 14.23 9.19 5.92
CA PRO A 348 13.82 10.22 5.01
C PRO A 348 14.87 10.38 3.91
N ASN A 349 16.16 10.29 4.21
CA ASN A 349 17.17 10.65 3.23
C ASN A 349 17.34 9.55 2.17
N LEU A 350 17.41 9.99 0.92
CA LEU A 350 17.76 9.12 -0.19
C LEU A 350 19.28 9.08 -0.35
N LEU A 351 19.77 7.88 -0.62
CA LEU A 351 21.15 7.60 -1.02
C LEU A 351 21.24 7.57 -2.54
N ALA A 352 22.43 7.82 -3.07
CA ALA A 352 22.69 7.70 -4.51
C ALA A 352 22.34 6.26 -4.98
N PRO A 353 21.72 6.10 -6.16
CA PRO A 353 21.28 4.80 -6.66
C PRO A 353 22.38 4.04 -7.41
N ASP A 354 23.64 4.46 -7.31
CA ASP A 354 24.77 3.97 -8.13
C ASP A 354 25.10 2.47 -7.94
N ASP A 355 24.65 1.90 -6.83
CA ASP A 355 24.80 0.49 -6.47
C ASP A 355 23.54 -0.34 -6.78
N LEU A 356 22.50 0.27 -7.34
CA LEU A 356 21.36 -0.43 -7.89
C LEU A 356 21.69 -0.98 -9.28
N THR A 357 21.09 -2.11 -9.58
CA THR A 357 21.04 -2.65 -10.94
C THR A 357 20.20 -1.73 -11.81
N ASP A 358 20.69 -1.37 -12.98
CA ASP A 358 19.93 -0.68 -14.03
C ASP A 358 20.25 -1.27 -15.41
N ASP A 359 20.06 -2.59 -15.52
CA ASP A 359 20.24 -3.34 -16.76
C ASP A 359 18.93 -4.07 -17.11
N PRO A 360 17.98 -3.40 -17.78
CA PRO A 360 16.69 -3.99 -18.13
C PRO A 360 16.81 -5.20 -19.08
N ALA A 361 17.93 -5.35 -19.80
CA ALA A 361 18.13 -6.43 -20.74
C ALA A 361 18.63 -7.70 -20.05
N ALA A 362 19.63 -7.59 -19.18
CA ALA A 362 20.20 -8.75 -18.48
C ALA A 362 19.48 -9.06 -17.15
N ARG A 363 18.88 -8.05 -16.52
CA ARG A 363 18.28 -8.11 -15.18
C ARG A 363 16.92 -7.38 -15.13
N PRO A 364 15.94 -7.78 -15.97
CA PRO A 364 14.63 -7.12 -16.02
C PRO A 364 13.95 -7.09 -14.64
N GLY A 365 13.43 -5.92 -14.25
CA GLY A 365 12.78 -5.70 -12.96
C GLY A 365 13.69 -5.54 -11.75
N SER A 366 15.01 -5.57 -11.94
CA SER A 366 16.00 -5.38 -10.87
C SER A 366 16.30 -3.89 -10.65
N GLY A 367 16.46 -3.49 -9.39
CA GLY A 367 16.92 -2.15 -9.01
C GLY A 367 16.04 -1.03 -9.58
N ALA A 368 16.61 -0.23 -10.47
CA ALA A 368 15.88 0.86 -11.09
C ALA A 368 14.82 0.35 -12.10
N ASP A 369 15.02 -0.79 -12.76
CA ASP A 369 14.03 -1.35 -13.72
C ASP A 369 12.77 -1.93 -13.06
N ARG A 370 12.59 -1.77 -11.75
CA ARG A 370 11.33 -2.12 -11.08
C ARG A 370 10.11 -1.43 -11.68
N LEU A 371 10.32 -0.25 -12.26
CA LEU A 371 9.42 0.39 -13.20
C LEU A 371 10.05 0.32 -14.60
N ARG A 372 9.33 -0.21 -15.58
CA ARG A 372 9.86 -0.41 -16.93
C ARG A 372 10.17 0.92 -17.59
N LEU A 373 11.33 0.99 -18.25
CA LEU A 373 11.66 2.09 -19.14
C LEU A 373 10.95 1.90 -20.49
N ALA A 374 10.00 2.77 -20.83
CA ALA A 374 9.29 2.80 -22.10
C ALA A 374 9.29 4.21 -22.66
N ASP A 375 9.63 4.37 -23.95
CA ASP A 375 9.75 5.66 -24.63
C ASP A 375 10.63 6.69 -23.87
N GLY A 376 11.68 6.20 -23.20
CA GLY A 376 12.59 7.03 -22.41
C GLY A 376 12.06 7.43 -21.04
N GLU A 377 10.98 6.82 -20.55
CA GLU A 377 10.34 7.19 -19.28
C GLU A 377 9.99 5.96 -18.43
N ARG A 378 10.04 6.13 -17.11
CA ARG A 378 9.57 5.13 -16.14
C ARG A 378 8.30 5.58 -15.43
N VAL A 379 8.19 6.87 -15.15
CA VAL A 379 7.01 7.51 -14.58
C VAL A 379 6.59 8.67 -15.45
N ARG A 380 5.30 8.77 -15.73
CA ARG A 380 4.66 9.84 -16.49
C ARG A 380 3.55 10.46 -15.68
N VAL A 381 3.39 11.78 -15.76
CA VAL A 381 2.27 12.52 -15.20
C VAL A 381 1.69 13.41 -16.30
N GLU A 382 0.45 13.12 -16.69
CA GLU A 382 -0.33 13.98 -17.58
C GLU A 382 -1.18 14.92 -16.75
N VAL A 383 -1.12 16.21 -17.05
CA VAL A 383 -1.75 17.27 -16.26
C VAL A 383 -2.77 18.00 -17.12
N SER A 384 -4.01 18.01 -16.66
CA SER A 384 -5.11 18.71 -17.31
C SER A 384 -5.79 19.67 -16.34
N CYS A 385 -6.42 20.70 -16.89
CA CYS A 385 -7.21 21.63 -16.08
C CYS A 385 -8.53 20.98 -15.67
N ALA A 386 -8.77 20.95 -14.37
CA ALA A 386 -10.05 20.63 -13.78
C ALA A 386 -10.71 21.92 -13.25
N ARG A 387 -12.04 21.90 -13.24
CA ARG A 387 -12.87 22.90 -12.56
C ARG A 387 -13.14 22.44 -11.15
#